data_AF-A0A0D1Y4P9-F1
#
_entry.id   AF-A0A0D1Y4P9-F1
#
_cell.length_a   1.000
_cell.length_b   1.000
_cell.length_c   1.000
_cell.angle_alpha   90.00
_cell.angle_beta   90.00
_cell.angle_gamma   90.00
#
_symmetry.space_group_name_H-M   'P 1'
#
loop_
_entity.id
_entity.type
_entity.pdbx_description
1 polymer ?
#
loop_
_entity_poly.entity_id
_entity_poly.type
_entity_poly.pdbx_seq_one_letter_code
_entity_poly.pdbx_strand_id
1 'polypeptide(L)' 'MADDSIKQALRTKFDKLTPADFAASQGNKESLAEKVAAAYGISKEEALQQVEDVFAGK' A
#
# COMPACT_ATOMS: atom_id res chain seq x y z
N MET A 1 5.10 -9.58 -14.44
CA MET A 1 5.19 -10.47 -13.25
C MET A 1 5.60 -9.73 -11.98
N ALA A 2 6.16 -8.50 -12.03
CA ALA A 2 6.50 -7.73 -10.84
C ALA A 2 5.27 -7.20 -10.06
N ASP A 3 4.20 -6.83 -10.76
CA ASP A 3 3.00 -6.23 -10.16
C ASP A 3 2.24 -7.14 -9.18
N ASP A 4 2.35 -8.47 -9.34
CA ASP A 4 1.59 -9.41 -8.51
C ASP A 4 2.24 -9.61 -7.13
N SER A 5 3.58 -9.72 -7.10
CA SER A 5 4.35 -9.84 -5.86
C SER A 5 4.23 -8.60 -4.97
N ILE A 6 4.25 -7.40 -5.56
CA ILE A 6 4.08 -6.15 -4.80
C ILE A 6 2.65 -6.04 -4.26
N LYS A 7 1.62 -6.43 -5.03
CA LYS A 7 0.23 -6.47 -4.55
C LYS A 7 0.03 -7.46 -3.41
N GLN A 8 0.69 -8.62 -3.47
CA GLN A 8 0.69 -9.60 -2.39
C GLN A 8 1.38 -9.05 -1.14
N ALA A 9 2.58 -8.47 -1.28
CA ALA A 9 3.32 -7.90 -0.16
C ALA A 9 2.57 -6.74 0.51
N LEU A 10 1.93 -5.87 -0.29
CA LEU A 10 1.08 -4.79 0.22
C LEU A 10 -0.10 -5.34 1.02
N ARG A 11 -0.83 -6.32 0.49
CA ARG A 11 -1.93 -6.98 1.23
C ARG A 11 -1.46 -7.63 2.54
N THR A 12 -0.29 -8.26 2.53
CA THR A 12 0.26 -8.89 3.74
C THR A 12 0.72 -7.86 4.76
N LYS A 13 1.35 -6.76 4.32
CA LYS A 13 1.80 -5.66 5.18
C LYS A 13 0.61 -4.88 5.74
N PHE A 14 -0.40 -4.69 4.91
CA PHE A 14 -1.56 -3.85 5.16
C PHE A 14 -2.85 -4.67 5.23
N ASP A 15 -2.91 -5.61 6.17
CA ASP A 15 -4.08 -6.49 6.40
C ASP A 15 -5.41 -5.73 6.62
N LYS A 16 -5.35 -4.49 7.14
CA LYS A 16 -6.55 -3.64 7.33
C LYS A 16 -7.14 -3.10 6.03
N LEU A 17 -6.41 -3.12 4.93
CA LEU A 17 -6.91 -2.64 3.63
C LEU A 17 -7.37 -3.81 2.79
N THR A 18 -8.43 -3.55 2.02
CA THR A 18 -8.99 -4.59 1.18
C THR A 18 -8.22 -4.72 -0.15
N PRO A 19 -8.23 -5.92 -0.75
CA PRO A 19 -7.94 -6.12 -2.17
C PRO A 19 -8.34 -5.00 -3.13
N ALA A 20 -9.58 -4.54 -2.96
CA ALA A 20 -10.22 -3.58 -3.83
C ALA A 20 -9.63 -2.19 -3.61
N ASP A 21 -9.21 -1.89 -2.37
CA ASP A 21 -8.55 -0.63 -2.06
C ASP A 21 -7.21 -0.49 -2.76
N PHE A 22 -6.41 -1.57 -2.75
CA PHE A 22 -5.15 -1.63 -3.49
C PHE A 22 -5.34 -1.58 -5.01
N ALA A 23 -6.35 -2.28 -5.51
CA ALA A 23 -6.69 -2.29 -6.92
C ALA A 23 -7.15 -0.91 -7.41
N ALA A 24 -7.94 -0.20 -6.61
CA ALA A 24 -8.42 1.15 -6.90
C ALA A 24 -7.29 2.19 -6.95
N SER A 25 -6.21 1.97 -6.20
CA SER A 25 -5.03 2.82 -6.27
C SER A 25 -4.19 2.57 -7.53
N GLN A 26 -4.44 1.51 -8.32
CA GLN A 26 -3.83 1.24 -9.63
C GLN A 26 -2.29 1.42 -9.72
N GLY A 27 -1.55 1.11 -8.65
CA GLY A 27 -0.09 1.30 -8.63
C GLY A 27 0.37 2.70 -8.23
N ASN A 28 -0.56 3.58 -7.84
CA ASN A 28 -0.26 4.91 -7.35
C ASN A 28 0.01 4.88 -5.84
N LYS A 29 1.29 5.09 -5.48
CA LYS A 29 1.77 5.00 -4.09
C LYS A 29 1.09 6.01 -3.17
N GLU A 30 0.83 7.23 -3.65
CA GLU A 30 0.16 8.26 -2.86
C GLU A 30 -1.30 7.91 -2.52
N SER A 31 -2.03 7.39 -3.51
CA SER A 31 -3.42 6.97 -3.30
C SER A 31 -3.50 5.79 -2.32
N LEU A 32 -2.51 4.90 -2.38
CA LEU A 32 -2.38 3.81 -1.43
C LEU A 32 -2.04 4.32 -0.03
N ALA A 33 -1.08 5.26 0.06
CA ALA A 33 -0.63 5.86 1.31
C ALA A 33 -1.77 6.58 2.03
N GLU A 34 -2.66 7.28 1.32
CA GLU A 34 -3.82 7.91 1.95
C GLU A 34 -4.78 6.89 2.55
N LYS A 35 -5.03 5.78 1.85
CA LYS A 35 -5.87 4.69 2.39
C LYS A 35 -5.20 3.99 3.56
N VAL A 36 -3.89 3.76 3.48
CA VAL A 36 -3.10 3.18 4.56
C VAL A 36 -3.12 4.10 5.79
N ALA A 37 -2.88 5.39 5.60
CA ALA A 37 -2.97 6.41 6.65
C ALA A 37 -4.35 6.41 7.32
N ALA A 38 -5.42 6.39 6.53
CA ALA A 38 -6.79 6.35 7.05
C ALA A 38 -7.13 5.04 7.77
N ALA A 39 -6.75 3.88 7.23
CA ALA A 39 -7.06 2.57 7.80
C ALA A 39 -6.25 2.26 9.07
N TYR A 40 -5.02 2.73 9.14
CA TYR A 40 -4.12 2.53 10.28
C TYR A 40 -4.12 3.70 11.28
N GLY A 41 -4.68 4.85 10.92
CA GLY A 41 -4.66 6.05 11.74
C GLY A 41 -3.24 6.63 11.88
N ILE A 42 -2.40 6.46 10.87
CA ILE A 42 -1.01 6.95 10.83
C ILE A 42 -0.90 8.16 9.91
N SER A 43 0.21 8.89 10.00
CA SER A 43 0.50 10.02 9.10
C SER A 43 0.65 9.56 7.65
N LYS A 44 0.26 10.41 6.69
CA LYS A 44 0.46 10.16 5.26
C LYS A 44 1.93 9.87 4.92
N GLU A 45 2.87 10.52 5.61
CA GLU A 45 4.32 10.31 5.43
C GLU A 45 4.76 8.88 5.84
N GLU A 46 4.36 8.42 7.03
CA GLU A 46 4.59 7.04 7.49
C GLU A 46 3.93 6.00 6.58
N ALA A 47 2.69 6.28 6.15
CA ALA A 47 1.98 5.41 5.23
C ALA A 47 2.67 5.33 3.86
N LEU A 48 3.10 6.48 3.32
CA LEU A 48 3.83 6.55 2.07
C LEU A 48 5.13 5.77 2.17
N GLN A 49 5.88 5.94 3.25
CA GLN A 49 7.13 5.21 3.45
C GLN A 49 6.92 3.69 3.50
N GLN A 50 5.88 3.20 4.16
CA GLN A 50 5.56 1.77 4.17
C GLN A 50 5.13 1.26 2.78
N VAL A 51 4.34 2.04 2.05
CA VAL A 51 3.96 1.70 0.67
C VAL A 51 5.19 1.68 -0.23
N GLU A 52 6.07 2.68 -0.10
CA GLU A 52 7.29 2.79 -0.88
C GLU A 52 8.29 1.68 -0.59
N ASP A 53 8.45 1.27 0.67
CA ASP A 53 9.28 0.14 1.07
C ASP A 53 8.85 -1.15 0.35
N VAL A 54 7.54 -1.40 0.29
CA VAL A 54 6.98 -2.56 -0.41
C VAL A 54 7.09 -2.41 -1.94
N PHE A 55 6.88 -1.21 -2.48
CA PHE A 55 7.03 -0.93 -3.92
C PHE A 55 8.48 -0.98 -4.40
N ALA A 56 9.44 -0.65 -3.53
CA ALA A 56 10.86 -0.69 -3.83
C ALA A 56 11.41 -2.13 -3.88
N GLY A 57 10.63 -3.12 -3.46
CA GLY A 57 10.97 -4.54 -3.58
C GLY A 57 12.11 -4.97 -2.66
N LYS A 58 12.21 -4.38 -1.47
CA LYS A 58 13.21 -4.75 -0.46
C LYS A 58 12.66 -5.72 0.58
#